data_AF-A0A8B8KGM6-F1
#
_entry.id   AF-A0A8B8KGM6-F1
#
_cell.length_a   1.000
_cell.length_b   1.000
_cell.length_c   1.000
_cell.angle_alpha   90.00
_cell.angle_beta   90.00
_cell.angle_gamma   90.00
#
_symmetry.space_group_name_H-M   'P 1'
#
loop_
_entity.id
_entity.type
_entity.pdbx_description
1 polymer ?
#
loop_
_entity_poly.entity_id
_entity_poly.type
_entity_poly.pdbx_seq_one_letter_code
_entity_poly.pdbx_strand_id
1 'polypeptide(L)'
;MVDPAKVEAVAEWPRQTNVTEVRSFLGLAGYYRKFIEGFSKIVLPLTKLTRKGKEYKWTKGCEASFLELKIRLTSAPVLALPNAKQKFDVCCDASGQGLGFVLMQDG
;
A
#
# COMPACT_ATOMS: atom_id res chain seq x y z
N MET A 1 19.13 -6.16 0.82
CA MET A 1 19.09 -4.93 1.63
C MET A 1 18.10 -4.01 0.96
N VAL A 2 17.08 -3.54 1.67
CA VAL A 2 16.09 -2.59 1.13
C VAL A 2 16.84 -1.30 0.81
N ASP A 3 16.66 -0.73 -0.40
CA ASP A 3 17.25 0.56 -0.76
C ASP A 3 16.65 1.65 0.15
N PRO A 4 17.43 2.26 1.06
CA PRO A 4 16.92 3.31 1.94
C PRO A 4 16.31 4.48 1.15
N ALA A 5 16.88 4.76 -0.02
CA ALA A 5 16.40 5.80 -0.94
C ALA A 5 14.97 5.56 -1.45
N LYS A 6 14.51 4.30 -1.57
CA LYS A 6 13.12 4.00 -2.00
C LYS A 6 12.13 4.20 -0.85
N VAL A 7 12.55 3.88 0.38
CA VAL A 7 11.76 4.11 1.60
C VAL A 7 11.63 5.62 1.83
N GLU A 8 12.73 6.35 1.71
CA GLU A 8 12.78 7.81 1.87
C GLU A 8 11.95 8.53 0.79
N ALA A 9 11.99 8.09 -0.46
CA ALA A 9 11.13 8.64 -1.51
C ALA A 9 9.63 8.48 -1.23
N VAL A 10 9.21 7.39 -0.57
CA VAL A 10 7.82 7.21 -0.15
C VAL A 10 7.50 8.03 1.11
N ALA A 11 8.46 8.14 2.03
CA ALA A 11 8.34 8.96 3.25
C ALA A 11 8.23 10.46 2.93
N GLU A 12 8.95 10.95 1.93
CA GLU A 12 8.94 12.34 1.47
C GLU A 12 7.90 12.58 0.36
N TRP A 13 7.09 11.58 0.02
CA TRP A 13 6.10 11.74 -1.04
C TRP A 13 5.14 12.89 -0.69
N PRO A 14 5.00 13.90 -1.56
CA PRO A 14 4.22 15.09 -1.27
C PRO A 14 2.73 14.76 -1.23
N ARG A 15 1.96 15.57 -0.49
CA ARG A 15 0.51 15.47 -0.51
C ARG A 15 0.00 15.65 -1.93
N GLN A 16 -0.82 14.70 -2.39
CA GLN A 16 -1.39 14.76 -3.73
C GLN A 16 -2.39 15.91 -3.82
N THR A 17 -2.35 16.59 -4.96
CA THR A 17 -3.20 17.75 -5.25
C THR A 17 -4.21 17.46 -6.35
N ASN A 18 -4.00 16.39 -7.11
CA ASN A 18 -4.86 16.02 -8.22
C ASN A 18 -5.12 14.49 -8.30
N VAL A 19 -6.13 14.12 -9.09
CA VAL A 19 -6.55 12.72 -9.28
C VAL A 19 -5.44 11.86 -9.89
N THR A 20 -4.63 12.43 -10.80
CA THR A 20 -3.55 11.73 -11.49
C THR A 20 -2.47 11.29 -10.51
N GLU A 21 -2.03 12.19 -9.62
CA GLU A 21 -1.07 11.91 -8.55
C GLU A 21 -1.59 10.85 -7.58
N VAL A 22 -2.88 10.93 -7.20
CA VAL A 22 -3.50 9.89 -6.35
C VAL A 22 -3.47 8.53 -7.05
N ARG A 23 -3.75 8.47 -8.36
CA ARG A 23 -3.65 7.22 -9.13
C ARG A 23 -2.22 6.69 -9.19
N SER A 24 -1.23 7.55 -9.43
CA SER A 24 0.18 7.16 -9.44
C SER A 24 0.62 6.59 -8.09
N PHE A 25 0.25 7.26 -6.98
CA PHE A 25 0.54 6.79 -5.63
C PHE A 25 -0.14 5.45 -5.31
N LEU A 26 -1.43 5.30 -5.64
CA LEU A 26 -2.15 4.05 -5.47
C LEU A 26 -1.59 2.91 -6.34
N GLY A 27 -1.05 3.23 -7.52
CA GLY A 27 -0.36 2.27 -8.37
C GLY A 27 0.88 1.70 -7.71
N LEU A 28 1.73 2.56 -7.14
CA LEU A 28 2.91 2.15 -6.38
C LEU A 28 2.53 1.37 -5.11
N ALA A 29 1.59 1.89 -4.34
CA ALA A 29 1.15 1.22 -3.11
C ALA A 29 0.47 -0.13 -3.41
N GLY A 30 -0.19 -0.25 -4.57
CA GLY A 30 -0.80 -1.48 -5.05
C GLY A 30 0.20 -2.61 -5.29
N TYR A 31 1.46 -2.29 -5.65
CA TYR A 31 2.53 -3.29 -5.78
C TYR A 31 2.84 -3.96 -4.43
N TYR A 32 2.77 -3.20 -3.33
CA TYR A 32 3.06 -3.65 -1.97
C TYR A 32 1.82 -4.09 -1.18
N ARG A 33 0.64 -4.10 -1.80
CA ARG A 33 -0.65 -4.38 -1.14
C ARG A 33 -0.66 -5.68 -0.30
N LYS A 34 0.11 -6.69 -0.71
CA LYS A 34 0.19 -8.00 -0.04
C LYS A 34 0.94 -7.96 1.31
N PHE A 35 1.73 -6.91 1.54
CA PHE A 35 2.50 -6.73 2.77
C PHE A 35 1.85 -5.71 3.72
N ILE A 36 0.74 -5.10 3.30
CA ILE A 36 0.03 -4.09 4.07
C ILE A 36 -1.29 -4.70 4.52
N GLU A 37 -1.35 -5.11 5.79
CA GLU A 37 -2.57 -5.59 6.39
C GLU A 37 -3.67 -4.51 6.32
N GLY A 38 -4.86 -4.89 5.87
CA GLY A 38 -5.98 -3.95 5.75
C GLY A 38 -5.84 -2.93 4.63
N PHE A 39 -4.93 -3.13 3.66
CA PHE A 39 -4.67 -2.22 2.54
C PHE A 39 -5.96 -1.65 1.92
N SER A 40 -6.92 -2.50 1.57
CA SER A 40 -8.19 -2.11 0.95
C SER A 40 -8.99 -1.11 1.79
N LYS A 41 -8.94 -1.22 3.13
CA LYS A 41 -9.61 -0.28 4.04
C LYS A 41 -8.89 1.06 4.06
N ILE A 42 -7.56 1.05 4.07
CA ILE A 42 -6.72 2.25 4.13
C ILE A 42 -6.84 3.06 2.83
N VAL A 43 -6.80 2.42 1.66
CA VAL A 43 -6.86 3.12 0.36
C VAL A 43 -8.26 3.51 -0.08
N LEU A 44 -9.30 3.09 0.65
CA LEU A 44 -10.70 3.33 0.27
C LEU A 44 -11.02 4.83 0.12
N PRO A 45 -10.61 5.74 1.04
CA PRO A 45 -10.83 7.17 0.89
C PRO A 45 -10.08 7.75 -0.32
N LEU A 46 -8.87 7.28 -0.59
CA LEU A 46 -8.07 7.72 -1.74
C LEU A 46 -8.66 7.22 -3.07
N THR A 47 -9.17 6.00 -3.11
CA THR A 47 -9.83 5.42 -4.29
C THR A 47 -11.15 6.13 -4.61
N LYS A 48 -11.84 6.68 -3.59
CA LYS A 48 -13.02 7.53 -3.81
C LYS A 48 -12.66 8.83 -4.55
N LEU A 49 -11.45 9.37 -4.36
CA LEU A 49 -10.97 10.56 -5.08
C LEU A 49 -10.72 10.30 -6.56
N THR A 50 -10.48 9.04 -6.97
CA THR A 50 -10.15 8.70 -8.36
C THR A 50 -11.36 8.33 -9.22
N ARG A 51 -12.56 8.30 -8.63
CA ARG A 51 -13.82 7.96 -9.30
C ARG A 51 -14.23 9.06 -10.28
N LYS A 52 -14.62 8.67 -11.49
CA LYS A 52 -15.10 9.58 -12.54
C LYS A 52 -16.38 10.29 -12.09
N GLY A 53 -16.47 11.59 -12.35
CA GLY A 53 -17.66 12.39 -12.03
C GLY A 53 -17.79 12.84 -10.57
N LYS A 54 -16.78 12.63 -9.73
CA LYS A 54 -16.71 13.23 -8.38
C LYS A 54 -15.72 14.38 -8.35
N GLU A 55 -16.09 15.44 -7.63
CA GLU A 55 -15.20 16.53 -7.30
C GLU A 55 -14.01 16.01 -6.47
N TYR A 56 -12.82 16.46 -6.81
CA TYR A 56 -11.63 16.18 -6.03
C TYR A 56 -11.69 16.96 -4.72
N LYS A 57 -12.09 16.29 -3.64
CA LYS A 57 -12.16 16.89 -2.31
C LYS A 57 -11.28 16.13 -1.35
N TRP A 58 -10.10 16.69 -1.06
CA TRP A 58 -9.20 16.12 -0.07
C TRP A 58 -9.78 16.30 1.35
N THR A 59 -10.29 15.20 1.91
CA THR A 59 -10.89 15.20 3.25
C THR A 59 -9.87 14.79 4.32
N LYS A 60 -10.19 15.03 5.60
CA LYS A 60 -9.38 14.52 6.73
C LYS A 60 -9.16 13.00 6.66
N GLY A 61 -10.15 12.25 6.17
CA GLY A 61 -10.01 10.81 5.95
C GLY A 61 -9.02 10.46 4.84
N CYS A 62 -8.91 11.30 3.80
CA CYS A 62 -7.89 11.10 2.76
C CYS A 62 -6.48 11.37 3.29
N GLU A 63 -6.31 12.43 4.10
CA GLU A 63 -5.04 12.73 4.77
C GLU A 63 -4.61 11.58 5.70
N ALA A 64 -5.51 11.12 6.58
CA ALA A 64 -5.24 10.02 7.49
C ALA A 64 -4.88 8.74 6.74
N SER A 65 -5.63 8.40 5.69
CA SER A 65 -5.31 7.27 4.81
C SER A 65 -3.96 7.41 4.12
N PHE A 66 -3.60 8.60 3.67
CA PHE A 66 -2.33 8.85 2.99
C PHE A 66 -1.14 8.68 3.94
N LEU A 67 -1.22 9.26 5.14
CA LEU A 67 -0.20 9.13 6.17
C LEU A 67 -0.05 7.68 6.66
N GLU A 68 -1.16 7.00 6.91
CA GLU A 68 -1.14 5.58 7.29
C GLU A 68 -0.48 4.74 6.20
N LEU A 69 -0.79 4.97 4.93
CA LEU A 69 -0.18 4.23 3.82
C LEU A 69 1.33 4.49 3.74
N LYS A 70 1.78 5.74 3.96
CA LYS A 70 3.21 6.07 4.01
C LYS A 70 3.92 5.31 5.13
N ILE A 71 3.35 5.30 6.33
CA ILE A 71 3.91 4.56 7.47
C ILE A 71 3.98 3.07 7.14
N ARG A 72 2.91 2.47 6.62
CA ARG A 72 2.89 1.04 6.28
C ARG A 72 3.87 0.69 5.17
N LEU A 73 4.04 1.56 4.18
CA LEU A 73 5.00 1.35 3.09
C LEU A 73 6.45 1.47 3.56
N THR A 74 6.72 2.27 4.60
CA THR A 74 8.06 2.43 5.17
C THR A 74 8.36 1.43 6.31
N SER A 75 7.34 0.90 6.97
CA SER A 75 7.47 -0.01 8.11
C SER A 75 7.30 -1.49 7.77
N ALA A 76 6.60 -1.83 6.69
CA ALA A 76 6.44 -3.22 6.30
C ALA A 76 7.79 -3.80 5.84
N PRO A 77 8.06 -5.11 6.01
CA PRO A 77 9.26 -5.80 5.55
C PRO A 77 9.21 -5.95 4.02
N VAL A 78 9.22 -4.80 3.36
CA VAL A 78 9.00 -4.65 1.94
C VAL A 78 10.38 -4.77 1.30
N LEU A 79 10.62 -5.93 0.69
CA LEU A 79 11.75 -6.24 -0.21
C LEU A 79 12.99 -6.89 0.45
N ALA A 80 12.82 -7.97 1.20
CA ALA A 80 13.79 -9.05 1.07
C ALA A 80 13.59 -9.68 -0.33
N LEU A 81 14.67 -9.82 -1.11
CA LEU A 81 14.63 -10.65 -2.31
C LEU A 81 14.25 -12.07 -1.89
N PRO A 82 13.29 -12.73 -2.56
CA PRO A 82 12.93 -14.08 -2.20
C PRO A 82 14.16 -14.97 -2.36
N ASN A 83 14.63 -15.53 -1.25
CA ASN A 83 15.78 -16.41 -1.26
C ASN A 83 15.29 -17.80 -1.64
N ALA A 84 15.59 -18.24 -2.86
CA ALA A 84 15.17 -19.54 -3.39
C ALA A 84 15.70 -20.74 -2.58
N LYS A 85 16.64 -20.51 -1.63
CA LYS A 85 17.16 -21.53 -0.71
C LYS A 85 16.38 -21.63 0.61
N GLN A 86 15.41 -20.74 0.86
CA GLN A 86 14.65 -20.70 2.11
C GLN A 86 13.19 -21.15 1.90
N LYS A 87 12.58 -21.70 2.95
CA LYS A 87 11.17 -22.13 2.93
C LYS A 87 10.25 -20.91 2.82
N PHE A 88 9.13 -21.09 2.14
CA PHE A 88 8.09 -20.09 2.00
C PHE A 88 6.86 -20.55 2.77
N ASP A 89 6.30 -19.67 3.60
CA ASP A 89 5.03 -19.88 4.28
C ASP A 89 3.94 -19.08 3.58
N VAL A 90 2.88 -19.77 3.16
CA VAL A 90 1.71 -19.14 2.55
C VAL A 90 0.61 -19.08 3.60
N CYS A 91 0.29 -17.88 4.05
CA CYS A 91 -0.84 -17.66 4.93
C CYS A 91 -2.03 -17.18 4.09
N CYS A 92 -3.08 -17.99 4.05
CA CYS A 92 -4.31 -17.72 3.32
C CYS A 92 -5.41 -17.32 4.30
N ASP A 93 -6.11 -16.22 4.00
CA ASP A 93 -7.35 -15.87 4.68
C ASP A 93 -8.47 -15.72 3.64
N ALA A 94 -9.63 -16.29 3.95
CA ALA A 94 -10.79 -16.30 3.08
C ALA A 94 -12.01 -15.78 3.84
N SER A 95 -12.68 -14.78 3.27
CA SER A 95 -14.00 -14.35 3.73
C SER A 95 -15.00 -14.35 2.57
N GLY A 96 -16.30 -14.35 2.87
CA GLY A 96 -17.36 -14.41 1.85
C GLY A 96 -17.38 -13.28 0.82
N GLN A 97 -16.51 -12.26 0.94
CA GLN A 97 -16.36 -11.15 -0.02
C GLN A 97 -15.01 -11.13 -0.75
N GLY A 98 -14.06 -12.03 -0.43
CA GLY A 98 -12.77 -12.07 -1.13
C GLY A 98 -11.75 -13.04 -0.53
N LEU A 99 -10.83 -13.46 -1.40
CA LEU A 99 -9.68 -14.32 -1.10
C LEU A 99 -8.39 -13.49 -1.02
N GLY A 100 -7.63 -13.66 0.05
CA GLY A 100 -6.30 -13.06 0.23
C GLY A 100 -5.25 -14.12 0.56
N PHE A 101 -4.03 -13.92 0.05
CA PHE A 101 -2.88 -14.74 0.42
C PHE A 101 -1.65 -13.85 0.58
N VAL A 102 -0.82 -14.20 1.56
CA VAL A 102 0.47 -13.57 1.83
C VAL A 102 1.55 -14.65 1.80
N LEU A 103 2.63 -14.38 1.08
CA LEU A 103 3.81 -15.24 1.00
C LEU A 103 4.89 -14.64 1.93
N MET A 104 5.32 -15.40 2.94
CA MET A 104 6.31 -15.01 3.94
C MET A 104 7.55 -15.92 3.85
N GLN A 105 8.72 -15.40 4.23
CA GLN A 105 9.96 -16.17 4.44
C GLN A 105 10.61 -15.68 5.73
N ASP A 106 11.02 -16.62 6.58
CA ASP A 106 11.50 -16.43 7.97
C ASP A 106 10.53 -15.62 8.86
N GLY A 107 9.81 -16.34 9.73
CA GLY A 107 8.92 -15.77 10.76
C GLY A 107 9.67 -15.15 11.93
#